data_AF-A0A9D6ZKD5-F1
#
_entry.id   AF-A0A9D6ZKD5-F1
#
_cell.length_a   1.000
_cell.length_b   1.000
_cell.length_c   1.000
_cell.angle_alpha   90.00
_cell.angle_beta   90.00
_cell.angle_gamma   90.00
#
_symmetry.space_group_name_H-M   'P 1'
#
loop_
_entity.id
_entity.type
_entity.pdbx_description
1 polymer ?
#
loop_
_entity_poly.entity_id
_entity_poly.type
_entity_poly.pdbx_seq_one_letter_code
_entity_poly.pdbx_strand_id
1 'polypeptide(L)'
;MALLIGAAACGLQSGGLGGDAAWESGEGDGGRTDDGGGDASGDDAVSDVPAACGNGVVEGAEECDDANSDQTDDCPSACRAAFCGDGFLHAGVEQCDDGGANSDTAPDACRTDCVPSGCGDGVVDTGEACDDGNTIDGDACRNDCRRPGCGNGLVESGEECDDGDTDNTDACLAGCVAASCGDGFLWIGVEECEGSFGPCSTTCGTIGRRDCVDCAWAAACTPPAEECTGEDDDCDGATDEGCAPAPPNDTCGSAAPIVPGTIHGDSMRATDTATPSCSGGGGRDLWYTFTLSEGGIVYFDTVDGGAWSTVLEVRRGACPGTAVSGGCNDDACGGDRSQLALALEAGTYTLLVDGHDASHGGPFDLFFQTASCVVPRIASNGDTDGNTTGHGDAVSGACGGSSADEDGYVLALCRPTSVTAHTCSSATAFDTVLYFRTGDCWDGSPEPACDDDSTCTPRADASRITATLPRGLSFVIVDGFGSTGGAYRLNVSGLP
;
A
#
# COMPACT_ATOMS: atom_id res chain seq x y z
N MET A 1 28.67 18.40 -17.07
CA MET A 1 27.72 19.48 -17.43
C MET A 1 26.81 19.71 -16.23
N ALA A 2 26.39 20.93 -15.91
CA ALA A 2 25.56 21.21 -14.73
C ALA A 2 24.57 22.37 -14.96
N LEU A 3 23.34 22.18 -14.46
CA LEU A 3 22.18 23.08 -14.33
C LEU A 3 21.52 22.70 -12.98
N LEU A 4 21.10 23.53 -12.01
CA LEU A 4 21.07 25.00 -11.86
C LEU A 4 20.16 25.70 -12.88
N ILE A 5 19.11 26.47 -12.54
CA ILE A 5 18.52 27.03 -11.29
C ILE A 5 16.99 27.16 -11.58
N GLY A 6 16.04 27.18 -10.62
CA GLY A 6 16.07 27.10 -9.16
C GLY A 6 14.78 27.75 -8.56
N ALA A 7 14.66 27.79 -7.24
CA ALA A 7 13.47 28.34 -6.55
C ALA A 7 13.60 29.83 -6.17
N ALA A 8 12.47 30.50 -5.95
CA ALA A 8 12.39 31.84 -5.36
C ALA A 8 11.17 31.96 -4.42
N ALA A 9 11.31 32.71 -3.33
CA ALA A 9 10.26 32.89 -2.32
C ALA A 9 10.42 34.23 -1.54
N CYS A 10 9.36 34.58 -0.80
CA CYS A 10 9.29 35.66 0.22
C CYS A 10 9.19 37.12 -0.30
N GLY A 11 8.40 37.95 0.41
CA GLY A 11 8.28 39.40 0.17
C GLY A 11 7.01 40.05 0.74
N LEU A 12 6.94 40.32 2.05
CA LEU A 12 5.87 41.10 2.69
C LEU A 12 6.02 42.61 2.41
N GLN A 13 4.89 43.35 2.38
CA GLN A 13 4.78 44.63 3.12
C GLN A 13 3.33 45.12 3.34
N SER A 14 3.16 46.27 4.02
CA SER A 14 2.07 46.49 4.99
C SER A 14 1.53 47.93 5.07
N GLY A 15 0.24 48.09 5.40
CA GLY A 15 -0.37 49.34 5.92
C GLY A 15 -1.86 49.50 5.54
N GLY A 16 -2.69 50.28 6.24
CA GLY A 16 -2.49 50.92 7.55
C GLY A 16 -3.22 52.26 7.78
N LEU A 17 -4.31 52.24 8.59
CA LEU A 17 -4.93 53.35 9.35
C LEU A 17 -5.81 54.43 8.65
N GLY A 18 -7.08 54.51 9.11
CA GLY A 18 -7.70 55.74 9.67
C GLY A 18 -8.47 56.73 8.74
N GLY A 19 -9.45 57.45 9.32
CA GLY A 19 -10.05 58.68 8.74
C GLY A 19 -11.55 58.89 9.00
N ASP A 20 -11.91 59.74 9.97
CA ASP A 20 -13.30 59.99 10.42
C ASP A 20 -13.99 61.22 9.74
N ALA A 21 -15.27 61.47 10.12
CA ALA A 21 -16.18 62.60 9.84
C ALA A 21 -17.17 62.46 8.64
N ALA A 22 -18.47 62.80 8.66
CA ALA A 22 -19.44 63.52 9.54
C ALA A 22 -19.89 64.94 9.11
N TRP A 23 -21.13 65.34 9.49
CA TRP A 23 -21.83 66.64 9.21
C TRP A 23 -22.26 66.82 7.73
N GLU A 24 -23.29 67.57 7.29
CA GLU A 24 -24.59 68.12 7.80
C GLU A 24 -25.40 68.58 6.55
N SER A 25 -26.69 68.92 6.49
CA SER A 25 -27.92 68.91 7.34
C SER A 25 -29.15 68.81 6.37
N GLY A 26 -30.43 69.22 6.57
CA GLY A 26 -31.19 69.85 7.67
C GLY A 26 -32.47 70.57 7.15
N GLU A 27 -33.66 70.22 7.69
CA GLU A 27 -34.97 70.95 7.61
C GLU A 27 -35.62 71.17 6.21
N GLY A 28 -36.93 71.37 6.01
CA GLY A 28 -38.08 71.18 6.91
C GLY A 28 -39.02 72.39 7.06
N ASP A 29 -40.04 72.57 6.18
CA ASP A 29 -41.32 73.24 6.54
C ASP A 29 -42.42 73.10 5.45
N GLY A 30 -43.66 73.48 5.77
CA GLY A 30 -44.81 73.41 4.84
C GLY A 30 -45.78 74.60 4.91
N GLY A 31 -46.78 74.66 4.01
CA GLY A 31 -47.74 75.77 3.94
C GLY A 31 -49.10 75.41 3.31
N ARG A 32 -50.19 75.88 3.93
CA ARG A 32 -51.58 75.79 3.43
C ARG A 32 -51.98 77.06 2.65
N THR A 33 -52.87 76.88 1.68
CA THR A 33 -54.21 77.53 1.56
C THR A 33 -54.94 76.82 0.40
N ASP A 34 -56.11 76.19 0.54
CA ASP A 34 -57.44 76.62 1.01
C ASP A 34 -58.36 77.11 -0.14
N ASP A 35 -59.54 76.48 -0.23
CA ASP A 35 -60.82 76.88 -0.87
C ASP A 35 -60.96 77.22 -2.38
N GLY A 36 -62.03 76.66 -2.97
CA GLY A 36 -62.93 77.43 -3.85
C GLY A 36 -63.10 76.96 -5.30
N GLY A 37 -64.00 76.00 -5.56
CA GLY A 37 -64.36 75.57 -6.92
C GLY A 37 -65.28 76.54 -7.68
N GLY A 38 -65.55 76.26 -8.97
CA GLY A 38 -66.47 77.04 -9.79
C GLY A 38 -66.45 76.72 -11.29
N ASP A 39 -67.36 75.83 -11.69
CA ASP A 39 -67.86 75.46 -13.03
C ASP A 39 -67.51 76.35 -14.25
N ALA A 40 -67.07 75.73 -15.35
CA ALA A 40 -67.73 75.79 -16.66
C ALA A 40 -67.15 74.76 -17.66
N SER A 41 -68.01 74.12 -18.47
CA SER A 41 -67.63 73.19 -19.55
C SER A 41 -67.12 73.92 -20.82
N GLY A 42 -66.27 73.25 -21.62
CA GLY A 42 -65.74 73.79 -22.88
C GLY A 42 -64.84 72.79 -23.60
N ASP A 43 -65.45 71.95 -24.42
CA ASP A 43 -64.93 70.71 -25.01
C ASP A 43 -63.73 70.84 -25.98
N ASP A 44 -63.08 69.70 -26.27
CA ASP A 44 -62.18 69.38 -27.40
C ASP A 44 -60.85 70.15 -27.61
N ALA A 45 -59.74 69.57 -27.12
CA ALA A 45 -58.51 69.40 -27.90
C ALA A 45 -57.56 68.32 -27.30
N VAL A 46 -57.08 67.42 -28.17
CA VAL A 46 -55.88 66.56 -28.06
C VAL A 46 -55.37 66.24 -26.64
N SER A 47 -55.62 65.00 -26.19
CA SER A 47 -54.76 64.38 -25.18
C SER A 47 -53.47 63.93 -25.87
N ASP A 48 -52.37 64.67 -25.66
CA ASP A 48 -51.03 64.11 -25.80
C ASP A 48 -50.86 63.07 -24.66
N VAL A 49 -51.35 61.84 -24.91
CA VAL A 49 -51.07 60.70 -24.03
C VAL A 49 -49.55 60.47 -24.11
N PRO A 50 -48.82 60.45 -22.99
CA PRO A 50 -47.42 60.04 -23.02
C PRO A 50 -47.33 58.60 -23.53
N ALA A 51 -46.37 58.31 -24.42
CA ALA A 51 -46.09 56.94 -24.87
C ALA A 51 -46.01 56.00 -23.67
N ALA A 52 -46.84 54.95 -23.69
CA ALA A 52 -47.18 54.17 -22.51
C ALA A 52 -47.23 52.68 -22.85
N CYS A 53 -46.07 52.04 -22.74
CA CYS A 53 -45.86 50.61 -22.89
C CYS A 53 -47.00 49.75 -22.31
N GLY A 54 -47.44 48.78 -23.11
CA GLY A 54 -48.49 47.83 -22.76
C GLY A 54 -49.89 48.27 -23.22
N ASN A 55 -49.98 49.15 -24.22
CA ASN A 55 -51.25 49.66 -24.74
C ASN A 55 -51.69 49.02 -26.06
N GLY A 56 -50.80 48.27 -26.72
CA GLY A 56 -51.01 47.61 -28.01
C GLY A 56 -50.59 48.44 -29.23
N VAL A 57 -49.87 49.54 -29.03
CA VAL A 57 -49.43 50.46 -30.10
C VAL A 57 -48.01 50.95 -29.84
N VAL A 58 -47.04 50.39 -30.56
CA VAL A 58 -45.62 50.83 -30.51
C VAL A 58 -45.51 52.31 -30.89
N GLU A 59 -45.18 53.17 -29.92
CA GLU A 59 -45.09 54.61 -30.11
C GLU A 59 -43.90 55.27 -29.38
N GLY A 60 -43.58 56.51 -29.75
CA GLY A 60 -42.53 57.30 -29.13
C GLY A 60 -41.10 56.73 -29.30
N ALA A 61 -40.66 55.92 -28.34
CA ALA A 61 -39.30 55.36 -28.24
C ALA A 61 -39.31 53.85 -27.93
N GLU A 62 -40.45 53.20 -28.13
CA GLU A 62 -40.69 51.77 -27.91
C GLU A 62 -40.18 50.94 -29.09
N GLU A 63 -39.65 49.75 -28.80
CA GLU A 63 -39.16 48.80 -29.81
C GLU A 63 -40.19 47.68 -30.10
N CYS A 64 -41.07 47.44 -29.13
CA CYS A 64 -42.21 46.51 -29.17
C CYS A 64 -43.33 47.05 -28.26
N ASP A 65 -44.56 46.54 -28.41
CA ASP A 65 -45.69 46.65 -27.47
C ASP A 65 -46.69 45.55 -27.88
N ASP A 66 -47.11 44.70 -26.93
CA ASP A 66 -48.00 43.56 -27.17
C ASP A 66 -49.41 43.71 -26.52
N ALA A 67 -49.68 44.85 -25.88
CA ALA A 67 -50.84 45.15 -25.02
C ALA A 67 -50.88 44.48 -23.63
N ASN A 68 -49.74 44.05 -23.08
CA ASN A 68 -49.62 43.50 -21.72
C ASN A 68 -48.61 44.28 -20.84
N SER A 69 -48.37 43.86 -19.59
CA SER A 69 -47.34 44.44 -18.72
C SER A 69 -46.56 43.37 -17.94
N ASP A 70 -46.33 42.24 -18.59
CA ASP A 70 -45.46 41.15 -18.18
C ASP A 70 -44.00 41.56 -18.42
N GLN A 71 -43.08 40.72 -17.95
CA GLN A 71 -41.64 40.95 -17.98
C GLN A 71 -40.91 39.65 -18.36
N THR A 72 -41.63 38.64 -18.83
CA THR A 72 -41.15 37.27 -19.11
C THR A 72 -41.65 36.73 -20.45
N ASP A 73 -41.87 37.59 -21.44
CA ASP A 73 -42.24 37.24 -22.82
C ASP A 73 -41.46 38.09 -23.85
N ASP A 74 -41.73 37.93 -25.14
CA ASP A 74 -41.06 38.63 -26.24
C ASP A 74 -41.05 40.18 -26.13
N CYS A 75 -41.94 40.80 -25.32
CA CYS A 75 -41.99 42.25 -25.11
C CYS A 75 -42.11 42.67 -23.63
N PRO A 76 -40.98 42.71 -22.90
CA PRO A 76 -40.87 43.29 -21.56
C PRO A 76 -41.63 44.61 -21.32
N SER A 77 -42.14 44.79 -20.10
CA SER A 77 -42.83 46.01 -19.58
C SER A 77 -42.07 47.35 -19.69
N ALA A 78 -40.83 47.34 -20.20
CA ALA A 78 -40.06 48.52 -20.60
C ALA A 78 -40.17 48.86 -22.11
N CYS A 79 -40.94 48.08 -22.88
CA CYS A 79 -41.14 48.15 -24.33
C CYS A 79 -39.84 48.25 -25.13
N ARG A 80 -38.94 47.32 -24.80
CA ARG A 80 -37.71 46.99 -25.52
C ARG A 80 -37.73 45.50 -25.84
N ALA A 81 -37.04 45.09 -26.89
CA ALA A 81 -36.94 43.66 -27.19
C ALA A 81 -36.33 42.90 -25.99
N ALA A 82 -36.91 41.75 -25.66
CA ALA A 82 -36.31 40.78 -24.75
C ALA A 82 -34.87 40.45 -25.17
N PHE A 83 -33.96 40.32 -24.20
CA PHE A 83 -32.57 40.02 -24.48
C PHE A 83 -31.92 39.16 -23.38
N CYS A 84 -31.17 38.15 -23.82
CA CYS A 84 -30.37 37.28 -22.97
C CYS A 84 -29.41 38.09 -22.07
N GLY A 85 -29.43 37.78 -20.77
CA GLY A 85 -28.61 38.40 -19.73
C GLY A 85 -29.31 39.49 -18.92
N ASP A 86 -30.64 39.65 -18.98
CA ASP A 86 -31.37 40.72 -18.29
C ASP A 86 -31.95 40.37 -16.90
N GLY A 87 -32.02 39.08 -16.56
CA GLY A 87 -32.50 38.56 -15.28
C GLY A 87 -33.93 37.97 -15.31
N PHE A 88 -34.55 37.87 -16.48
CA PHE A 88 -35.91 37.37 -16.66
C PHE A 88 -35.97 36.33 -17.79
N LEU A 89 -36.52 35.14 -17.53
CA LEU A 89 -36.67 34.11 -18.56
C LEU A 89 -37.80 34.46 -19.55
N HIS A 90 -37.45 34.87 -20.78
CA HIS A 90 -38.41 35.32 -21.80
C HIS A 90 -39.01 34.14 -22.61
N ALA A 91 -40.29 33.87 -22.39
CA ALA A 91 -40.99 32.63 -22.76
C ALA A 91 -41.25 32.44 -24.27
N GLY A 92 -40.20 32.12 -25.02
CA GLY A 92 -40.24 31.89 -26.47
C GLY A 92 -39.00 32.40 -27.20
N VAL A 93 -38.25 33.29 -26.54
CA VAL A 93 -36.99 33.87 -27.02
C VAL A 93 -35.80 32.99 -26.61
N GLU A 94 -35.87 32.35 -25.43
CA GLU A 94 -34.74 31.74 -24.73
C GLU A 94 -35.17 30.56 -23.83
N GLN A 95 -34.19 29.85 -23.26
CA GLN A 95 -34.41 28.61 -22.49
C GLN A 95 -33.92 28.68 -21.03
N CYS A 96 -33.01 29.60 -20.73
CA CYS A 96 -32.55 29.95 -19.39
C CYS A 96 -32.20 31.44 -19.36
N ASP A 97 -32.14 32.04 -18.17
CA ASP A 97 -31.47 33.32 -17.94
C ASP A 97 -31.08 33.44 -16.45
N ASP A 98 -29.78 33.60 -16.19
CA ASP A 98 -29.19 33.94 -14.87
C ASP A 98 -28.76 35.43 -14.82
N GLY A 99 -29.24 36.23 -15.77
CA GLY A 99 -28.90 37.63 -15.96
C GLY A 99 -27.40 37.87 -16.17
N GLY A 100 -26.85 38.80 -15.39
CA GLY A 100 -25.42 39.10 -15.38
C GLY A 100 -24.50 37.98 -14.86
N ALA A 101 -25.02 36.78 -14.61
CA ALA A 101 -24.25 35.58 -14.28
C ALA A 101 -24.12 34.57 -15.45
N ASN A 102 -24.80 34.79 -16.59
CA ASN A 102 -24.65 33.96 -17.80
C ASN A 102 -23.17 33.87 -18.21
N SER A 103 -22.68 32.66 -18.53
CA SER A 103 -21.25 32.41 -18.75
C SER A 103 -20.95 31.14 -19.52
N ASP A 104 -20.10 31.26 -20.55
CA ASP A 104 -19.54 30.15 -21.33
C ASP A 104 -18.30 29.51 -20.66
N THR A 105 -18.12 29.73 -19.35
CA THR A 105 -16.93 29.26 -18.59
C THR A 105 -17.21 28.92 -17.13
N ALA A 106 -18.42 29.19 -16.61
CA ALA A 106 -18.80 28.85 -15.25
C ALA A 106 -19.70 27.60 -15.26
N PRO A 107 -19.39 26.55 -14.47
CA PRO A 107 -20.26 25.40 -14.35
C PRO A 107 -21.67 25.77 -13.87
N ASP A 108 -22.66 25.03 -14.35
CA ASP A 108 -24.10 25.13 -14.06
C ASP A 108 -24.78 26.45 -14.49
N ALA A 109 -24.05 27.41 -15.05
CA ALA A 109 -24.60 28.70 -15.49
C ALA A 109 -25.21 28.63 -16.90
N CYS A 110 -26.30 29.38 -17.13
CA CYS A 110 -26.84 29.64 -18.45
C CYS A 110 -25.77 30.21 -19.41
N ARG A 111 -25.72 29.74 -20.66
CA ARG A 111 -24.72 30.21 -21.64
C ARG A 111 -25.07 31.58 -22.21
N THR A 112 -24.11 32.29 -22.81
CA THR A 112 -24.33 33.70 -23.23
C THR A 112 -25.21 33.85 -24.48
N ASP A 113 -25.67 32.74 -25.08
CA ASP A 113 -26.75 32.67 -26.07
C ASP A 113 -28.09 32.21 -25.49
N CYS A 114 -28.18 32.07 -24.16
CA CYS A 114 -29.33 31.60 -23.39
C CYS A 114 -29.85 30.20 -23.76
N VAL A 115 -28.93 29.32 -24.14
CA VAL A 115 -29.07 27.86 -24.08
C VAL A 115 -28.64 27.37 -22.68
N PRO A 116 -29.33 26.37 -22.08
CA PRO A 116 -28.94 25.83 -20.78
C PRO A 116 -27.59 25.13 -20.82
N SER A 117 -26.90 25.18 -19.71
CA SER A 117 -25.72 24.37 -19.37
C SER A 117 -25.93 22.88 -19.69
N GLY A 118 -24.97 22.27 -20.39
CA GLY A 118 -24.83 20.83 -20.48
C GLY A 118 -24.20 20.31 -21.78
N CYS A 119 -23.88 19.03 -21.73
CA CYS A 119 -23.06 18.27 -22.68
C CYS A 119 -22.99 18.76 -24.15
N GLY A 120 -21.77 19.12 -24.53
CA GLY A 120 -21.36 19.62 -25.83
C GLY A 120 -21.11 21.13 -25.88
N ASP A 121 -21.10 21.83 -24.74
CA ASP A 121 -21.01 23.30 -24.69
C ASP A 121 -19.61 23.88 -24.39
N GLY A 122 -18.67 23.06 -23.91
CA GLY A 122 -17.28 23.42 -23.61
C GLY A 122 -16.96 23.53 -22.12
N VAL A 123 -17.95 23.34 -21.23
CA VAL A 123 -17.82 23.43 -19.77
C VAL A 123 -18.29 22.13 -19.13
N VAL A 124 -17.61 21.67 -18.09
CA VAL A 124 -18.03 20.46 -17.33
C VAL A 124 -18.96 20.89 -16.19
N ASP A 125 -20.24 20.54 -16.30
CA ASP A 125 -21.29 20.93 -15.34
C ASP A 125 -21.56 19.86 -14.25
N THR A 126 -22.45 20.15 -13.29
CA THR A 126 -22.73 19.27 -12.14
C THR A 126 -23.48 18.00 -12.55
N GLY A 127 -22.71 16.97 -12.83
CA GLY A 127 -23.18 15.62 -13.18
C GLY A 127 -22.32 14.94 -14.23
N GLU A 128 -21.46 15.72 -14.90
CA GLU A 128 -20.71 15.31 -16.08
C GLU A 128 -19.31 14.80 -15.73
N ALA A 129 -18.82 13.81 -16.47
CA ALA A 129 -17.49 13.23 -16.27
C ALA A 129 -16.42 13.89 -17.17
N CYS A 130 -16.86 14.52 -18.25
CA CYS A 130 -16.11 15.30 -19.23
C CYS A 130 -17.09 16.23 -19.96
N ASP A 131 -16.53 17.15 -20.73
CA ASP A 131 -17.15 17.86 -21.83
C ASP A 131 -15.98 18.24 -22.78
N ASP A 132 -16.21 18.31 -24.09
CA ASP A 132 -15.19 18.75 -25.06
C ASP A 132 -15.69 19.80 -26.10
N GLY A 133 -16.87 20.39 -25.87
CA GLY A 133 -17.45 21.46 -26.69
C GLY A 133 -18.02 21.01 -28.03
N ASN A 134 -18.44 19.75 -28.15
CA ASN A 134 -18.91 19.17 -29.39
C ASN A 134 -19.97 18.06 -29.18
N THR A 135 -20.58 17.56 -30.26
CA THR A 135 -21.69 16.57 -30.21
C THR A 135 -21.44 15.32 -31.06
N ILE A 136 -20.20 14.88 -31.15
CA ILE A 136 -19.76 13.68 -31.87
C ILE A 136 -19.40 12.60 -30.85
N ASP A 137 -20.04 11.43 -30.91
CA ASP A 137 -19.62 10.30 -30.07
C ASP A 137 -18.29 9.71 -30.53
N GLY A 138 -17.45 9.32 -29.57
CA GLY A 138 -16.24 8.53 -29.80
C GLY A 138 -14.94 9.34 -29.96
N ASP A 139 -14.90 10.63 -29.61
CA ASP A 139 -13.68 11.44 -29.52
C ASP A 139 -13.18 11.66 -28.07
N ALA A 140 -13.38 12.81 -27.42
CA ALA A 140 -12.85 13.07 -26.06
C ALA A 140 -13.94 13.06 -24.98
N CYS A 141 -15.21 13.26 -25.35
CA CYS A 141 -16.36 13.01 -24.48
C CYS A 141 -17.54 12.42 -25.26
N ARG A 142 -18.34 11.56 -24.63
CA ARG A 142 -19.55 10.99 -25.26
C ARG A 142 -20.74 11.95 -25.11
N ASN A 143 -21.72 11.86 -26.00
CA ASN A 143 -22.93 12.70 -26.00
C ASN A 143 -23.86 12.53 -24.76
N ASP A 144 -23.53 11.64 -23.82
CA ASP A 144 -24.17 11.51 -22.50
C ASP A 144 -23.28 11.99 -21.34
N CYS A 145 -22.24 12.76 -21.67
CA CYS A 145 -21.18 13.30 -20.83
C CYS A 145 -20.48 12.29 -19.92
N ARG A 146 -20.34 11.07 -20.44
CA ARG A 146 -19.42 10.06 -19.94
C ARG A 146 -18.14 10.09 -20.76
N ARG A 147 -17.04 9.72 -20.13
CA ARG A 147 -15.77 9.52 -20.84
C ARG A 147 -15.91 8.31 -21.77
N PRO A 148 -15.27 8.35 -22.96
CA PRO A 148 -15.11 7.16 -23.78
C PRO A 148 -14.32 6.09 -23.02
N GLY A 149 -14.54 4.82 -23.38
CA GLY A 149 -13.71 3.73 -22.89
C GLY A 149 -14.40 2.37 -22.77
N CYS A 150 -13.54 1.37 -22.98
CA CYS A 150 -13.83 -0.05 -23.11
C CYS A 150 -14.90 -0.67 -22.20
N GLY A 151 -15.70 -1.53 -22.82
CA GLY A 151 -16.77 -2.31 -22.22
C GLY A 151 -18.11 -1.58 -22.20
N ASN A 152 -18.34 -0.70 -23.17
CA ASN A 152 -19.56 0.09 -23.30
C ASN A 152 -20.43 -0.29 -24.52
N GLY A 153 -19.92 -1.14 -25.42
CA GLY A 153 -20.61 -1.66 -26.59
C GLY A 153 -20.45 -0.80 -27.85
N LEU A 154 -19.53 0.16 -27.85
CA LEU A 154 -19.21 1.05 -28.96
C LEU A 154 -17.69 1.09 -29.15
N VAL A 155 -17.20 1.00 -30.38
CA VAL A 155 -15.77 1.11 -30.68
C VAL A 155 -15.40 2.57 -30.90
N GLU A 156 -14.65 3.17 -29.98
CA GLU A 156 -14.33 4.59 -29.94
C GLU A 156 -12.89 4.88 -30.44
N SER A 157 -12.48 6.17 -30.51
CA SER A 157 -11.21 6.59 -31.14
C SER A 157 -9.95 6.20 -30.35
N GLY A 158 -9.55 4.94 -30.47
CA GLY A 158 -8.37 4.35 -29.85
C GLY A 158 -8.47 2.84 -29.64
N GLU A 159 -9.67 2.29 -29.84
CA GLU A 159 -10.04 0.92 -29.55
C GLU A 159 -10.02 0.06 -30.83
N GLU A 160 -9.60 -1.21 -30.70
CA GLU A 160 -9.61 -2.17 -31.82
C GLU A 160 -10.95 -2.94 -31.90
N CYS A 161 -11.62 -3.08 -30.75
CA CYS A 161 -12.89 -3.74 -30.53
C CYS A 161 -13.58 -3.14 -29.29
N ASP A 162 -14.87 -3.46 -29.12
CA ASP A 162 -15.63 -3.40 -27.86
C ASP A 162 -16.84 -4.33 -28.11
N ASP A 163 -17.06 -5.32 -27.24
CA ASP A 163 -18.18 -6.28 -27.30
C ASP A 163 -19.22 -6.09 -26.16
N GLY A 164 -19.01 -5.12 -25.27
CA GLY A 164 -20.00 -4.62 -24.32
C GLY A 164 -19.79 -4.99 -22.85
N ASP A 165 -18.69 -5.65 -22.48
CA ASP A 165 -18.26 -5.75 -21.08
C ASP A 165 -16.73 -5.78 -20.88
N THR A 166 -16.23 -6.40 -19.81
CA THR A 166 -14.82 -6.35 -19.39
C THR A 166 -14.31 -7.70 -18.90
N ASP A 167 -14.90 -8.80 -19.38
CA ASP A 167 -14.21 -10.08 -19.41
C ASP A 167 -12.94 -9.96 -20.29
N ASN A 168 -12.11 -10.99 -20.29
CA ASN A 168 -10.98 -11.11 -21.20
C ASN A 168 -10.97 -12.51 -21.86
N THR A 169 -12.07 -13.26 -21.72
CA THR A 169 -12.20 -14.65 -22.17
C THR A 169 -13.14 -14.82 -23.37
N ASP A 170 -13.53 -13.72 -24.00
CA ASP A 170 -14.27 -13.65 -25.26
C ASP A 170 -13.52 -12.78 -26.30
N ALA A 171 -14.19 -11.92 -27.08
CA ALA A 171 -13.64 -11.42 -28.34
C ALA A 171 -12.82 -10.13 -28.20
N CYS A 172 -13.02 -9.38 -27.12
CA CYS A 172 -12.29 -8.17 -26.82
C CYS A 172 -11.70 -8.23 -25.40
N LEU A 173 -10.44 -7.84 -25.25
CA LEU A 173 -9.85 -7.68 -23.92
C LEU A 173 -10.38 -6.41 -23.26
N ALA A 174 -10.41 -6.35 -21.93
CA ALA A 174 -10.82 -5.16 -21.16
C ALA A 174 -9.93 -3.91 -21.34
N GLY A 175 -8.89 -3.98 -22.18
CA GLY A 175 -8.10 -2.86 -22.69
C GLY A 175 -8.45 -2.44 -24.13
N CYS A 176 -9.53 -2.98 -24.69
CA CYS A 176 -10.04 -2.79 -26.06
C CYS A 176 -9.02 -3.07 -27.18
N VAL A 177 -8.36 -4.22 -27.01
CA VAL A 177 -7.50 -4.90 -27.99
C VAL A 177 -8.19 -6.21 -28.35
N ALA A 178 -8.16 -6.61 -29.62
CA ALA A 178 -8.82 -7.84 -30.04
C ALA A 178 -8.13 -9.08 -29.44
N ALA A 179 -8.92 -10.02 -28.91
CA ALA A 179 -8.39 -11.24 -28.29
C ALA A 179 -7.58 -12.06 -29.30
N SER A 180 -6.38 -12.50 -28.90
CA SER A 180 -5.46 -13.22 -29.77
C SER A 180 -4.41 -14.07 -29.01
N CYS A 181 -4.65 -15.37 -28.97
CA CYS A 181 -3.68 -16.47 -28.96
C CYS A 181 -2.21 -16.06 -28.72
N GLY A 182 -1.79 -16.11 -27.45
CA GLY A 182 -0.50 -15.69 -26.95
C GLY A 182 -0.48 -14.31 -26.29
N ASP A 183 -1.61 -13.61 -26.19
CA ASP A 183 -1.74 -12.36 -25.43
C ASP A 183 -1.80 -12.57 -23.90
N GLY A 184 -2.11 -13.79 -23.44
CA GLY A 184 -2.20 -14.19 -22.04
C GLY A 184 -3.61 -14.44 -21.52
N PHE A 185 -4.66 -14.28 -22.33
CA PHE A 185 -6.06 -14.53 -21.95
C PHE A 185 -6.74 -15.53 -22.90
N LEU A 186 -7.58 -16.41 -22.35
CA LEU A 186 -8.12 -17.57 -23.09
C LEU A 186 -9.46 -17.24 -23.76
N TRP A 187 -9.49 -17.16 -25.09
CA TRP A 187 -10.73 -16.93 -25.83
C TRP A 187 -11.62 -18.19 -25.88
N ILE A 188 -12.59 -18.27 -24.96
CA ILE A 188 -13.46 -19.41 -24.75
C ILE A 188 -14.27 -19.74 -26.02
N GLY A 189 -14.04 -20.95 -26.54
CA GLY A 189 -14.74 -21.49 -27.70
C GLY A 189 -14.07 -21.19 -29.04
N VAL A 190 -13.01 -20.39 -29.06
CA VAL A 190 -12.09 -20.22 -30.19
C VAL A 190 -10.77 -20.94 -29.91
N GLU A 191 -10.28 -20.87 -28.67
CA GLU A 191 -8.98 -21.38 -28.25
C GLU A 191 -9.13 -22.54 -27.23
N GLU A 192 -8.22 -23.51 -27.28
CA GLU A 192 -8.17 -24.61 -26.29
C GLU A 192 -7.17 -24.35 -25.17
N CYS A 193 -6.19 -23.47 -25.41
CA CYS A 193 -5.03 -23.26 -24.58
C CYS A 193 -4.50 -21.84 -24.67
N GLU A 194 -3.82 -21.40 -23.62
CA GLU A 194 -3.09 -20.14 -23.58
C GLU A 194 -1.68 -20.32 -23.01
N GLY A 195 -0.82 -19.33 -23.23
CA GLY A 195 0.60 -19.40 -22.92
C GLY A 195 1.34 -20.45 -23.76
N SER A 196 2.51 -20.91 -23.29
CA SER A 196 3.34 -21.84 -24.07
C SER A 196 3.18 -23.32 -23.70
N PHE A 197 2.55 -23.66 -22.57
CA PHE A 197 2.46 -25.06 -22.11
C PHE A 197 1.39 -25.31 -21.04
N GLY A 198 1.01 -26.58 -20.89
CA GLY A 198 0.09 -27.05 -19.87
C GLY A 198 0.20 -28.55 -19.60
N PRO A 199 -0.56 -29.06 -18.62
CA PRO A 199 -0.49 -30.46 -18.21
C PRO A 199 -1.13 -31.40 -19.23
N CYS A 200 -0.68 -32.65 -19.21
CA CYS A 200 -1.25 -33.79 -19.93
C CYS A 200 -1.00 -35.09 -19.16
N SER A 201 -1.81 -36.12 -19.41
CA SER A 201 -1.52 -37.47 -18.91
C SER A 201 -0.59 -38.20 -19.87
N THR A 202 0.45 -38.82 -19.35
CA THR A 202 1.44 -39.59 -20.12
C THR A 202 0.92 -40.99 -20.45
N THR A 203 1.72 -41.80 -21.16
CA THR A 203 1.39 -43.21 -21.45
C THR A 203 1.58 -44.14 -20.27
N CYS A 204 2.43 -43.78 -19.31
CA CYS A 204 2.66 -44.53 -18.06
C CYS A 204 1.61 -44.16 -16.98
N GLY A 205 1.06 -42.94 -17.03
CA GLY A 205 -0.09 -42.49 -16.22
C GLY A 205 0.17 -41.17 -15.46
N THR A 206 1.44 -40.79 -15.37
CA THR A 206 1.97 -39.58 -14.74
C THR A 206 1.52 -38.28 -15.42
N ILE A 207 1.81 -37.13 -14.80
CA ILE A 207 1.45 -35.81 -15.32
C ILE A 207 2.64 -35.21 -16.08
N GLY A 208 2.57 -35.25 -17.41
CA GLY A 208 3.55 -34.64 -18.29
C GLY A 208 3.18 -33.21 -18.72
N ARG A 209 4.06 -32.63 -19.54
CA ARG A 209 3.94 -31.28 -20.11
C ARG A 209 3.75 -31.37 -21.63
N ARG A 210 2.72 -30.71 -22.15
CA ARG A 210 2.50 -30.46 -23.58
C ARG A 210 2.61 -28.97 -23.86
N ASP A 211 3.09 -28.61 -25.05
CA ASP A 211 3.09 -27.23 -25.50
C ASP A 211 1.71 -26.81 -26.01
N CYS A 212 1.40 -25.53 -25.94
CA CYS A 212 0.29 -24.90 -26.67
C CYS A 212 0.87 -24.41 -28.01
N VAL A 213 0.25 -24.81 -29.13
CA VAL A 213 0.75 -24.51 -30.49
C VAL A 213 -0.44 -24.20 -31.38
N ASP A 214 -0.41 -23.05 -32.05
CA ASP A 214 -1.52 -22.54 -32.86
C ASP A 214 -2.87 -22.61 -32.10
N CYS A 215 -2.85 -22.16 -30.83
CA CYS A 215 -4.01 -22.05 -29.92
C CYS A 215 -4.71 -23.38 -29.57
N ALA A 216 -4.12 -24.50 -29.99
CA ALA A 216 -4.56 -25.86 -29.71
C ALA A 216 -3.52 -26.60 -28.86
N TRP A 217 -3.98 -27.54 -28.03
CA TRP A 217 -3.06 -28.34 -27.24
C TRP A 217 -2.29 -29.33 -28.12
N ALA A 218 -0.96 -29.34 -28.03
CA ALA A 218 -0.15 -30.32 -28.73
C ALA A 218 -0.54 -31.76 -28.31
N ALA A 219 -0.73 -32.63 -29.29
CA ALA A 219 -1.07 -34.05 -29.06
C ALA A 219 0.10 -34.87 -28.48
N ALA A 220 1.31 -34.31 -28.46
CA ALA A 220 2.47 -34.90 -27.82
C ALA A 220 2.53 -34.45 -26.35
N CYS A 221 2.43 -35.41 -25.42
CA CYS A 221 2.76 -35.20 -24.02
C CYS A 221 4.23 -35.56 -23.80
N THR A 222 5.02 -34.63 -23.29
CA THR A 222 6.39 -34.92 -22.82
C THR A 222 6.28 -35.37 -21.37
N PRO A 223 6.76 -36.56 -20.99
CA PRO A 223 6.81 -36.98 -19.58
C PRO A 223 7.63 -36.01 -18.70
N PRO A 224 7.43 -36.03 -17.38
CA PRO A 224 8.37 -35.41 -16.45
C PRO A 224 9.76 -36.06 -16.54
N ALA A 225 10.74 -35.54 -15.79
CA ALA A 225 11.99 -36.25 -15.56
C ALA A 225 11.84 -37.12 -14.31
N GLU A 226 12.45 -38.30 -14.30
CA GLU A 226 12.25 -39.30 -13.24
C GLU A 226 12.33 -38.73 -11.82
N GLU A 227 11.31 -38.98 -11.00
CA GLU A 227 11.30 -38.78 -9.55
C GLU A 227 11.47 -40.14 -8.84
N CYS A 228 12.11 -40.21 -7.68
CA CYS A 228 12.31 -41.51 -7.01
C CYS A 228 11.05 -41.87 -6.18
N THR A 229 9.93 -42.09 -6.87
CA THR A 229 8.59 -42.30 -6.29
C THR A 229 8.20 -43.78 -6.23
N GLY A 230 8.88 -44.65 -6.97
CA GLY A 230 8.45 -46.03 -7.25
C GLY A 230 7.37 -46.14 -8.34
N GLU A 231 7.07 -45.06 -9.05
CA GLU A 231 6.33 -45.11 -10.33
C GLU A 231 7.33 -45.05 -11.52
N ASP A 232 6.82 -45.15 -12.75
CA ASP A 232 7.55 -45.00 -14.02
C ASP A 232 7.27 -43.56 -14.47
N ASP A 233 8.14 -42.61 -14.13
CA ASP A 233 7.82 -41.17 -14.23
C ASP A 233 8.08 -40.63 -15.65
N ASP A 234 9.24 -40.95 -16.24
CA ASP A 234 9.61 -40.53 -17.60
C ASP A 234 9.07 -41.43 -18.75
N CYS A 235 8.38 -42.52 -18.41
CA CYS A 235 7.83 -43.53 -19.32
C CYS A 235 8.85 -44.35 -20.17
N ASP A 236 10.13 -44.46 -19.78
CA ASP A 236 11.10 -45.40 -20.36
C ASP A 236 10.62 -46.87 -20.24
N GLY A 237 9.92 -47.19 -19.15
CA GLY A 237 9.33 -48.51 -18.89
C GLY A 237 10.12 -49.39 -17.91
N ALA A 238 10.99 -48.79 -17.09
CA ALA A 238 11.43 -49.35 -15.83
C ALA A 238 10.95 -48.45 -14.66
N THR A 239 11.71 -48.27 -13.57
CA THR A 239 11.29 -47.52 -12.37
C THR A 239 12.49 -47.07 -11.53
N ASP A 240 12.55 -45.78 -11.16
CA ASP A 240 13.59 -45.13 -10.37
C ASP A 240 14.99 -45.09 -11.04
N GLU A 241 15.12 -45.31 -12.36
CA GLU A 241 16.41 -45.16 -13.07
C GLU A 241 16.68 -43.74 -13.55
N GLY A 242 17.96 -43.39 -13.68
CA GLY A 242 18.33 -41.99 -13.99
C GLY A 242 18.05 -41.00 -12.85
N CYS A 243 17.37 -41.44 -11.78
CA CYS A 243 17.20 -40.75 -10.50
C CYS A 243 18.41 -39.87 -10.19
N ALA A 244 18.18 -38.55 -10.10
CA ALA A 244 19.24 -37.62 -9.70
C ALA A 244 19.86 -38.08 -8.37
N PRO A 245 21.20 -38.03 -8.22
CA PRO A 245 21.86 -38.53 -7.02
C PRO A 245 21.35 -37.78 -5.79
N ALA A 246 21.31 -38.47 -4.66
CA ALA A 246 20.98 -37.87 -3.38
C ALA A 246 21.82 -36.59 -3.14
N PRO A 247 21.27 -35.55 -2.49
CA PRO A 247 21.97 -34.28 -2.26
C PRO A 247 23.38 -34.49 -1.71
N PRO A 248 24.39 -33.66 -2.07
CA PRO A 248 25.77 -33.88 -1.66
C PRO A 248 25.98 -34.03 -0.14
N ASN A 249 25.05 -33.48 0.65
CA ASN A 249 25.01 -33.48 2.10
C ASN A 249 23.87 -34.32 2.73
N ASP A 250 23.34 -35.29 1.98
CA ASP A 250 22.42 -36.36 2.41
C ASP A 250 22.91 -37.14 3.65
N THR A 251 24.23 -37.29 3.81
CA THR A 251 24.81 -37.92 5.00
C THR A 251 25.63 -36.93 5.83
N CYS A 252 25.65 -37.08 7.15
CA CYS A 252 26.51 -36.28 8.01
C CYS A 252 28.00 -36.39 7.61
N GLY A 253 28.43 -37.55 7.09
CA GLY A 253 29.79 -37.75 6.57
C GLY A 253 30.18 -36.80 5.42
N SER A 254 29.19 -36.17 4.77
CA SER A 254 29.34 -35.19 3.69
C SER A 254 28.62 -33.86 3.97
N ALA A 255 28.35 -33.54 5.24
CA ALA A 255 27.66 -32.32 5.68
C ALA A 255 28.24 -31.04 5.05
N ALA A 256 27.38 -30.21 4.45
CA ALA A 256 27.82 -29.03 3.70
C ALA A 256 28.24 -27.87 4.63
N PRO A 257 29.39 -27.23 4.42
CA PRO A 257 29.81 -26.09 5.23
C PRO A 257 28.96 -24.84 4.93
N ILE A 258 28.40 -24.22 5.97
CA ILE A 258 27.56 -23.01 5.86
C ILE A 258 28.14 -21.82 6.64
N VAL A 259 27.73 -20.62 6.22
CA VAL A 259 28.05 -19.32 6.82
C VAL A 259 26.76 -18.48 6.92
N PRO A 260 26.70 -17.44 7.77
CA PRO A 260 25.51 -16.61 7.91
C PRO A 260 24.99 -16.05 6.57
N GLY A 261 23.66 -16.11 6.38
CA GLY A 261 22.98 -15.81 5.12
C GLY A 261 21.71 -16.66 4.93
N THR A 262 21.20 -16.70 3.70
CA THR A 262 20.21 -17.70 3.27
C THR A 262 20.93 -18.85 2.57
N ILE A 263 20.56 -20.09 2.91
CA ILE A 263 21.03 -21.32 2.29
C ILE A 263 19.82 -22.01 1.66
N HIS A 264 19.87 -22.22 0.35
CA HIS A 264 18.86 -22.98 -0.39
C HIS A 264 19.17 -24.48 -0.26
N GLY A 265 18.21 -25.27 0.20
CA GLY A 265 18.31 -26.72 0.34
C GLY A 265 17.15 -27.44 -0.34
N ASP A 266 17.31 -28.73 -0.59
CA ASP A 266 16.26 -29.60 -1.11
C ASP A 266 16.43 -31.04 -0.58
N SER A 267 15.47 -31.49 0.22
CA SER A 267 15.46 -32.84 0.80
C SER A 267 14.67 -33.87 -0.01
N MET A 268 14.06 -33.54 -1.16
CA MET A 268 13.22 -34.47 -1.96
C MET A 268 13.91 -35.79 -2.31
N ARG A 269 15.24 -35.79 -2.47
CA ARG A 269 16.06 -36.99 -2.78
C ARG A 269 17.05 -37.36 -1.67
N ALA A 270 16.91 -36.79 -0.49
CA ALA A 270 17.66 -37.21 0.69
C ALA A 270 17.03 -38.44 1.38
N THR A 271 17.81 -39.07 2.26
CA THR A 271 17.48 -40.27 3.02
C THR A 271 17.23 -39.99 4.50
N ASP A 272 16.46 -40.85 5.17
CA ASP A 272 16.36 -40.90 6.64
C ASP A 272 17.64 -41.54 7.20
N THR A 273 18.45 -40.76 7.92
CA THR A 273 19.72 -41.24 8.51
C THR A 273 19.81 -41.02 10.03
N ALA A 274 19.09 -40.05 10.61
CA ALA A 274 19.05 -39.83 12.06
C ALA A 274 17.87 -38.99 12.58
N THR A 275 16.91 -39.64 13.23
CA THR A 275 15.83 -38.98 13.99
C THR A 275 16.34 -37.84 14.92
N PRO A 276 15.76 -36.62 14.83
CA PRO A 276 15.92 -35.52 15.79
C PRO A 276 15.43 -35.86 17.20
N SER A 277 15.87 -35.12 18.23
CA SER A 277 15.44 -35.37 19.62
C SER A 277 14.04 -34.81 19.97
N CYS A 278 13.41 -34.08 19.05
CA CYS A 278 12.09 -33.47 19.23
C CYS A 278 10.98 -34.00 18.30
N SER A 279 11.29 -34.76 17.23
CA SER A 279 10.27 -35.30 16.31
C SER A 279 9.85 -36.75 16.62
N GLY A 280 8.73 -37.18 16.05
CA GLY A 280 8.13 -38.50 16.32
C GLY A 280 8.73 -39.68 15.55
N GLY A 281 9.64 -39.42 14.60
CA GLY A 281 10.27 -40.43 13.76
C GLY A 281 11.36 -39.86 12.86
N GLY A 282 11.14 -38.66 12.32
CA GLY A 282 12.01 -38.02 11.33
C GLY A 282 11.53 -38.25 9.90
N GLY A 283 12.14 -37.51 8.97
CA GLY A 283 11.80 -37.44 7.55
C GLY A 283 13.00 -37.72 6.65
N ARG A 284 13.49 -36.70 5.93
CA ARG A 284 14.64 -36.80 5.01
C ARG A 284 15.71 -35.78 5.40
N ASP A 285 16.91 -36.26 5.73
CA ASP A 285 17.97 -35.45 6.34
C ASP A 285 18.77 -34.63 5.33
N LEU A 286 18.97 -33.34 5.59
CA LEU A 286 20.12 -32.60 5.09
C LEU A 286 21.03 -32.15 6.23
N TRP A 287 22.32 -32.44 6.08
CA TRP A 287 23.33 -32.13 7.06
C TRP A 287 24.15 -30.90 6.67
N TYR A 288 24.36 -29.99 7.60
CA TYR A 288 25.21 -28.81 7.41
C TYR A 288 26.20 -28.69 8.55
N THR A 289 27.34 -28.05 8.34
CA THR A 289 28.32 -27.78 9.41
C THR A 289 28.72 -26.32 9.44
N PHE A 290 28.86 -25.79 10.66
CA PHE A 290 29.32 -24.44 10.91
C PHE A 290 30.34 -24.44 12.05
N THR A 291 31.21 -23.44 12.09
CA THR A 291 32.23 -23.28 13.14
C THR A 291 32.17 -21.87 13.68
N LEU A 292 32.06 -21.76 15.01
CA LEU A 292 32.14 -20.50 15.74
C LEU A 292 33.58 -20.32 16.24
N SER A 293 34.19 -19.19 15.88
CA SER A 293 35.55 -18.80 16.31
C SER A 293 35.63 -18.46 17.80
N GLU A 294 34.53 -17.95 18.35
CA GLU A 294 34.31 -17.61 19.76
C GLU A 294 32.91 -18.10 20.20
N GLY A 295 32.58 -17.94 21.48
CA GLY A 295 31.22 -18.22 21.96
C GLY A 295 30.27 -17.08 21.58
N GLY A 296 29.02 -17.40 21.23
CA GLY A 296 28.06 -16.42 20.72
C GLY A 296 26.65 -16.99 20.58
N ILE A 297 25.71 -16.18 20.09
CA ILE A 297 24.35 -16.62 19.78
C ILE A 297 24.25 -17.03 18.31
N VAL A 298 23.67 -18.19 18.03
CA VAL A 298 23.27 -18.61 16.68
C VAL A 298 21.76 -18.56 16.54
N TYR A 299 21.30 -18.26 15.34
CA TYR A 299 19.88 -18.27 14.96
C TYR A 299 19.69 -19.02 13.65
N PHE A 300 18.68 -19.88 13.61
CA PHE A 300 18.22 -20.59 12.42
C PHE A 300 16.69 -20.49 12.31
N ASP A 301 16.17 -20.25 11.11
CA ASP A 301 14.72 -20.31 10.81
C ASP A 301 14.53 -20.82 9.37
N THR A 302 13.52 -21.67 9.16
CA THR A 302 13.08 -22.10 7.83
C THR A 302 12.10 -21.08 7.26
N VAL A 303 12.58 -20.27 6.32
CA VAL A 303 11.93 -19.03 5.85
C VAL A 303 10.53 -19.30 5.31
N ASP A 304 9.57 -18.53 5.84
CA ASP A 304 8.18 -18.47 5.38
C ASP A 304 7.55 -19.84 5.06
N GLY A 305 7.80 -20.78 5.99
CA GLY A 305 7.40 -22.18 5.91
C GLY A 305 5.93 -22.40 5.56
N GLY A 306 5.71 -22.78 4.31
CA GLY A 306 4.46 -23.32 3.77
C GLY A 306 4.68 -24.49 2.80
N ALA A 307 5.88 -25.08 2.81
CA ALA A 307 6.27 -26.17 1.90
C ALA A 307 6.01 -27.55 2.51
N TRP A 308 6.48 -27.78 3.74
CA TRP A 308 6.36 -29.03 4.50
C TRP A 308 6.75 -28.77 5.97
N SER A 309 6.32 -29.64 6.90
CA SER A 309 6.68 -29.56 8.32
C SER A 309 8.15 -29.93 8.55
N THR A 310 8.96 -28.94 8.94
CA THR A 310 10.40 -29.09 9.13
C THR A 310 10.76 -29.44 10.58
N VAL A 311 12.01 -29.88 10.78
CA VAL A 311 12.65 -30.03 12.09
C VAL A 311 14.10 -29.56 11.98
N LEU A 312 14.53 -28.69 12.88
CA LEU A 312 15.94 -28.28 13.00
C LEU A 312 16.55 -28.88 14.27
N GLU A 313 17.75 -29.45 14.16
CA GLU A 313 18.55 -29.83 15.34
C GLU A 313 20.03 -29.48 15.23
N VAL A 314 20.55 -28.75 16.22
CA VAL A 314 21.98 -28.45 16.37
C VAL A 314 22.66 -29.53 17.22
N ARG A 315 23.67 -30.18 16.66
CA ARG A 315 24.52 -31.20 17.30
C ARG A 315 25.95 -30.68 17.45
N ARG A 316 26.60 -30.98 18.58
CA ARG A 316 27.98 -30.56 18.89
C ARG A 316 28.99 -31.68 18.61
N GLY A 317 30.14 -31.31 18.05
CA GLY A 317 31.25 -32.24 17.77
C GLY A 317 31.18 -32.88 16.38
N ALA A 318 32.06 -33.84 16.11
CA ALA A 318 32.13 -34.52 14.82
C ALA A 318 30.93 -35.45 14.60
N CYS A 319 30.47 -35.53 13.34
CA CYS A 319 29.28 -36.25 12.89
C CYS A 319 29.10 -37.67 13.46
N PRO A 320 27.88 -38.05 13.90
CA PRO A 320 26.66 -37.25 13.94
C PRO A 320 26.61 -36.22 15.10
N GLY A 321 27.64 -36.15 15.95
CA GLY A 321 27.68 -35.25 17.11
C GLY A 321 26.75 -35.68 18.25
N THR A 322 26.50 -34.77 19.18
CA THR A 322 25.52 -34.92 20.27
C THR A 322 24.58 -33.73 20.29
N ALA A 323 23.26 -33.95 20.32
CA ALA A 323 22.26 -32.89 20.36
C ALA A 323 22.52 -31.88 21.49
N VAL A 324 22.41 -30.59 21.16
CA VAL A 324 22.53 -29.50 22.13
C VAL A 324 21.23 -29.39 22.93
N SER A 325 21.33 -29.18 24.24
CA SER A 325 20.15 -29.03 25.11
C SER A 325 19.32 -27.81 24.70
N GLY A 326 18.04 -28.03 24.36
CA GLY A 326 17.15 -26.99 23.80
C GLY A 326 17.44 -26.64 22.34
N GLY A 327 18.37 -27.35 21.69
CA GLY A 327 18.80 -27.12 20.30
C GLY A 327 18.04 -27.96 19.27
N CYS A 328 16.80 -28.36 19.55
CA CYS A 328 15.90 -29.03 18.62
C CYS A 328 14.55 -28.31 18.61
N ASN A 329 13.99 -28.07 17.43
CA ASN A 329 12.64 -27.54 17.28
C ASN A 329 11.99 -28.04 15.98
N ASP A 330 10.74 -28.48 16.09
CA ASP A 330 9.80 -28.79 15.02
C ASP A 330 8.96 -27.55 14.67
N ASP A 331 8.03 -27.16 15.55
CA ASP A 331 7.06 -26.09 15.30
C ASP A 331 7.44 -24.76 15.98
N ALA A 332 7.32 -23.66 15.24
CA ALA A 332 7.56 -22.30 15.71
C ALA A 332 6.70 -21.27 14.97
N CYS A 333 6.69 -20.03 15.46
CA CYS A 333 6.17 -18.88 14.71
C CYS A 333 4.67 -18.96 14.31
N GLY A 334 3.91 -19.88 14.91
CA GLY A 334 2.48 -20.09 14.65
C GLY A 334 2.16 -21.06 13.51
N GLY A 335 3.09 -21.93 13.10
CA GLY A 335 2.85 -23.01 12.14
C GLY A 335 4.04 -23.97 12.02
N ASP A 336 4.02 -24.80 10.99
CA ASP A 336 4.83 -26.02 10.86
C ASP A 336 6.30 -25.75 10.45
N ARG A 337 6.84 -24.56 10.77
CA ARG A 337 8.22 -24.14 10.48
C ARG A 337 9.07 -24.26 11.73
N SER A 338 10.36 -24.50 11.57
CA SER A 338 11.29 -24.59 12.71
C SER A 338 12.12 -23.32 12.91
N GLN A 339 12.29 -22.90 14.17
CA GLN A 339 13.18 -21.82 14.57
C GLN A 339 14.02 -22.19 15.82
N LEU A 340 15.33 -21.94 15.75
CA LEU A 340 16.27 -22.08 16.86
C LEU A 340 17.00 -20.77 17.14
N ALA A 341 17.17 -20.45 18.42
CA ALA A 341 18.01 -19.35 18.90
C ALA A 341 18.78 -19.82 20.14
N LEU A 342 20.10 -20.03 20.00
CA LEU A 342 20.92 -20.76 20.97
C LEU A 342 22.21 -20.00 21.30
N ALA A 343 22.53 -19.88 22.59
CA ALA A 343 23.86 -19.52 23.03
C ALA A 343 24.78 -20.75 22.92
N LEU A 344 25.87 -20.63 22.15
CA LEU A 344 26.83 -21.70 21.90
C LEU A 344 28.24 -21.24 22.26
N GLU A 345 29.07 -22.21 22.63
CA GLU A 345 30.50 -22.03 22.89
C GLU A 345 31.29 -22.10 21.58
N ALA A 346 32.53 -21.61 21.58
CA ALA A 346 33.44 -21.78 20.44
C ALA A 346 33.59 -23.26 20.04
N GLY A 347 33.67 -23.52 18.73
CA GLY A 347 33.86 -24.86 18.17
C GLY A 347 33.05 -25.16 16.91
N THR A 348 33.16 -26.40 16.44
CA THR A 348 32.44 -26.91 15.27
C THR A 348 31.17 -27.66 15.68
N TYR A 349 30.11 -27.38 14.93
CA TYR A 349 28.77 -27.90 15.11
C TYR A 349 28.24 -28.47 13.79
N THR A 350 27.25 -29.33 13.90
CA THR A 350 26.45 -29.82 12.79
C THR A 350 25.01 -29.34 12.99
N LEU A 351 24.39 -28.80 11.95
CA LEU A 351 22.94 -28.61 11.88
C LEU A 351 22.35 -29.76 11.08
N LEU A 352 21.33 -30.39 11.63
CA LEU A 352 20.42 -31.27 10.93
C LEU A 352 19.19 -30.45 10.52
N VAL A 353 18.78 -30.55 9.25
CA VAL A 353 17.45 -30.16 8.78
C VAL A 353 16.75 -31.44 8.34
N ASP A 354 15.60 -31.73 8.92
CA ASP A 354 14.84 -32.96 8.73
C ASP A 354 13.34 -32.63 8.57
N GLY A 355 12.51 -33.60 8.18
CA GLY A 355 11.04 -33.52 8.20
C GLY A 355 10.45 -34.04 9.51
N HIS A 356 9.23 -33.63 9.83
CA HIS A 356 8.54 -34.14 11.04
C HIS A 356 8.28 -35.66 10.97
N ASP A 357 7.95 -36.15 9.77
CA ASP A 357 7.81 -37.56 9.43
C ASP A 357 8.25 -37.84 7.98
N ALA A 358 8.30 -39.12 7.60
CA ALA A 358 8.75 -39.62 6.29
C ALA A 358 7.96 -39.11 5.06
N SER A 359 6.84 -38.41 5.23
CA SER A 359 6.11 -37.75 4.14
C SER A 359 6.52 -36.29 3.92
N HIS A 360 7.30 -35.71 4.84
CA HIS A 360 7.73 -34.31 4.80
C HIS A 360 9.16 -34.18 4.26
N GLY A 361 9.28 -33.52 3.11
CA GLY A 361 10.55 -33.19 2.47
C GLY A 361 10.31 -32.39 1.19
N GLY A 362 11.29 -31.61 0.75
CA GLY A 362 11.10 -30.64 -0.32
C GLY A 362 12.24 -29.61 -0.42
N PRO A 363 12.14 -28.66 -1.37
CA PRO A 363 12.96 -27.45 -1.35
C PRO A 363 12.64 -26.58 -0.11
N PHE A 364 13.64 -25.84 0.38
CA PHE A 364 13.51 -24.90 1.49
C PHE A 364 14.61 -23.82 1.51
N ASP A 365 14.30 -22.70 2.17
CA ASP A 365 15.25 -21.62 2.48
C ASP A 365 15.58 -21.64 3.98
N LEU A 366 16.82 -22.01 4.32
CA LEU A 366 17.35 -21.90 5.69
C LEU A 366 18.01 -20.53 5.88
N PHE A 367 17.51 -19.72 6.81
CA PHE A 367 18.13 -18.46 7.20
C PHE A 367 18.99 -18.65 8.45
N PHE A 368 20.30 -18.38 8.33
CA PHE A 368 21.30 -18.54 9.39
C PHE A 368 21.90 -17.18 9.78
N GLN A 369 21.94 -16.88 11.08
CA GLN A 369 22.64 -15.72 11.65
C GLN A 369 23.49 -16.10 12.87
N THR A 370 24.47 -15.26 13.16
CA THR A 370 25.36 -15.36 14.33
C THR A 370 25.60 -13.97 14.92
N ALA A 371 25.66 -13.87 16.25
CA ALA A 371 26.12 -12.71 17.00
C ALA A 371 27.25 -13.12 17.96
N SER A 372 28.23 -12.25 18.18
CA SER A 372 29.48 -12.54 18.90
C SER A 372 29.36 -12.50 20.43
N CYS A 373 28.23 -12.04 20.98
CA CYS A 373 27.97 -12.10 22.42
C CYS A 373 27.04 -13.26 22.84
N VAL A 374 27.02 -13.49 24.15
CA VAL A 374 26.01 -14.31 24.84
C VAL A 374 25.27 -13.41 25.83
N VAL A 375 24.02 -13.08 25.50
CA VAL A 375 23.09 -12.30 26.34
C VAL A 375 21.79 -13.08 26.57
N PRO A 376 21.03 -12.82 27.66
CA PRO A 376 19.77 -13.53 27.91
C PRO A 376 18.71 -13.29 26.83
N ARG A 377 17.96 -14.34 26.46
CA ARG A 377 16.84 -14.25 25.50
C ARG A 377 15.57 -13.82 26.20
N ILE A 378 14.92 -12.76 25.71
CA ILE A 378 13.52 -12.46 26.03
C ILE A 378 12.65 -13.21 25.00
N ALA A 379 11.91 -14.21 25.48
CA ALA A 379 11.14 -15.14 24.65
C ALA A 379 9.62 -14.90 24.68
N SER A 380 9.14 -13.95 25.48
CA SER A 380 7.71 -13.65 25.65
C SER A 380 7.50 -12.21 26.14
N ASN A 381 6.35 -11.63 25.80
CA ASN A 381 5.93 -10.32 26.31
C ASN A 381 5.87 -10.29 27.85
N GLY A 382 6.39 -9.24 28.49
CA GLY A 382 6.36 -9.10 29.95
C GLY A 382 7.50 -8.28 30.57
N ASP A 383 7.57 -8.31 31.90
CA ASP A 383 8.62 -7.68 32.71
C ASP A 383 9.83 -8.59 32.89
N THR A 384 11.03 -8.05 32.73
CA THR A 384 12.31 -8.65 33.12
C THR A 384 13.04 -7.70 34.07
N ASP A 385 13.43 -8.18 35.25
CA ASP A 385 14.28 -7.44 36.20
C ASP A 385 15.76 -7.70 35.86
N GLY A 386 16.56 -6.63 35.75
CA GLY A 386 17.99 -6.68 35.42
C GLY A 386 18.82 -5.67 36.21
N ASN A 387 20.13 -5.61 35.97
CA ASN A 387 21.03 -4.68 36.65
C ASN A 387 22.30 -4.46 35.83
N THR A 388 22.58 -3.22 35.44
CA THR A 388 23.77 -2.90 34.63
C THR A 388 25.09 -3.01 35.40
N THR A 389 25.06 -2.87 36.73
CA THR A 389 26.27 -2.68 37.56
C THR A 389 27.33 -3.78 37.35
N GLY A 390 28.46 -3.41 36.74
CA GLY A 390 29.62 -4.27 36.53
C GLY A 390 29.58 -5.12 35.25
N HIS A 391 28.69 -4.82 34.30
CA HIS A 391 28.62 -5.51 33.01
C HIS A 391 29.59 -4.93 31.96
N GLY A 392 30.01 -3.66 32.11
CA GLY A 392 31.00 -2.98 31.26
C GLY A 392 30.41 -1.97 30.28
N ASP A 393 31.27 -1.02 29.89
CA ASP A 393 31.08 -0.02 28.82
C ASP A 393 31.58 -0.66 27.50
N ALA A 394 30.66 -1.01 26.60
CA ALA A 394 30.95 -1.69 25.34
C ALA A 394 30.37 -0.95 24.12
N VAL A 395 29.17 -0.38 24.26
CA VAL A 395 28.45 0.36 23.20
C VAL A 395 27.59 1.49 23.78
N SER A 396 27.72 2.69 23.22
CA SER A 396 26.84 3.83 23.50
C SER A 396 25.77 3.97 22.40
N GLY A 397 24.55 4.39 22.79
CA GLY A 397 23.44 4.65 21.86
C GLY A 397 23.47 6.08 21.29
N ALA A 398 22.85 6.34 20.13
CA ALA A 398 23.02 7.62 19.43
C ALA A 398 22.45 8.86 20.16
N CYS A 399 21.50 8.69 21.08
CA CYS A 399 21.01 9.73 21.99
C CYS A 399 21.78 9.74 23.34
N GLY A 400 22.16 8.57 23.85
CA GLY A 400 22.93 8.43 25.08
C GLY A 400 24.42 8.71 24.88
N GLY A 401 24.87 9.92 25.24
CA GLY A 401 26.30 10.27 25.37
C GLY A 401 27.00 9.63 26.57
N SER A 402 26.63 8.39 26.90
CA SER A 402 27.01 7.59 28.07
C SER A 402 28.42 7.02 28.01
N SER A 403 28.96 6.70 29.18
CA SER A 403 30.10 5.81 29.40
C SER A 403 29.85 5.05 30.72
N ALA A 404 28.73 4.32 30.75
CA ALA A 404 28.23 3.58 31.90
C ALA A 404 28.42 2.07 31.68
N ASP A 405 28.00 1.24 32.64
CA ASP A 405 27.83 -0.19 32.33
C ASP A 405 26.51 -0.38 31.56
N GLU A 406 26.50 -1.20 30.51
CA GLU A 406 25.28 -1.60 29.78
C GLU A 406 24.86 -3.04 30.12
N ASP A 407 23.57 -3.37 29.96
CA ASP A 407 23.05 -4.73 30.04
C ASP A 407 22.15 -5.04 28.84
N GLY A 408 22.22 -6.26 28.30
CA GLY A 408 21.72 -6.59 26.97
C GLY A 408 20.80 -7.80 26.94
N TYR A 409 19.86 -7.80 26.00
CA TYR A 409 18.95 -8.92 25.74
C TYR A 409 18.82 -9.22 24.26
N VAL A 410 18.66 -10.50 23.92
CA VAL A 410 18.38 -10.94 22.54
C VAL A 410 16.89 -11.23 22.32
N LEU A 411 16.39 -10.73 21.19
CA LEU A 411 15.10 -11.05 20.59
C LEU A 411 15.35 -11.90 19.34
N ALA A 412 14.60 -12.99 19.21
CA ALA A 412 14.61 -13.87 18.05
C ALA A 412 13.24 -13.77 17.37
N LEU A 413 13.20 -13.26 16.13
CA LEU A 413 11.98 -12.80 15.47
C LEU A 413 11.76 -13.52 14.13
N CYS A 414 10.64 -14.22 13.97
CA CYS A 414 10.31 -14.97 12.75
C CYS A 414 10.07 -14.10 11.50
N ARG A 415 9.74 -12.83 11.72
CA ARG A 415 9.26 -11.88 10.71
C ARG A 415 9.52 -10.45 11.18
N PRO A 416 9.48 -9.43 10.29
CA PRO A 416 9.48 -8.04 10.71
C PRO A 416 8.38 -7.78 11.74
N THR A 417 8.77 -7.29 12.93
CA THR A 417 7.89 -7.25 14.12
C THR A 417 8.01 -5.90 14.81
N SER A 418 6.88 -5.27 15.14
CA SER A 418 6.83 -3.98 15.85
C SER A 418 6.95 -4.19 17.36
N VAL A 419 8.16 -4.02 17.90
CA VAL A 419 8.47 -4.22 19.32
C VAL A 419 8.49 -2.88 20.06
N THR A 420 7.86 -2.84 21.23
CA THR A 420 7.96 -1.77 22.23
C THR A 420 8.77 -2.27 23.41
N ALA A 421 9.75 -1.47 23.86
CA ALA A 421 10.53 -1.75 25.06
C ALA A 421 10.55 -0.51 25.95
N HIS A 422 10.47 -0.67 27.29
CA HIS A 422 10.57 0.47 28.21
C HIS A 422 11.05 0.11 29.63
N THR A 423 11.74 1.05 30.29
CA THR A 423 12.26 0.90 31.67
C THR A 423 11.38 1.56 32.73
N CYS A 424 10.21 2.09 32.36
CA CYS A 424 9.33 3.00 33.11
C CYS A 424 8.73 2.52 34.46
N SER A 425 9.22 1.44 35.05
CA SER A 425 8.78 0.95 36.36
C SER A 425 9.38 1.76 37.52
N SER A 426 8.65 1.83 38.64
CA SER A 426 9.21 2.28 39.93
C SER A 426 10.26 1.34 40.52
N ALA A 427 10.46 0.15 39.94
CA ALA A 427 11.58 -0.75 40.25
C ALA A 427 12.91 -0.25 39.67
N THR A 428 12.89 0.63 38.67
CA THR A 428 14.11 1.17 38.04
C THR A 428 14.77 2.20 38.96
N ALA A 429 16.08 2.08 39.17
CA ALA A 429 16.83 2.81 40.20
C ALA A 429 17.55 4.07 39.68
N PHE A 430 17.80 4.16 38.38
CA PHE A 430 18.65 5.17 37.74
C PHE A 430 18.00 5.75 36.47
N ASP A 431 18.71 6.68 35.86
CA ASP A 431 18.39 7.40 34.63
C ASP A 431 18.84 6.56 33.42
N THR A 432 17.91 6.06 32.61
CA THR A 432 18.20 4.98 31.63
C THR A 432 18.21 5.47 30.19
N VAL A 433 19.25 5.12 29.43
CA VAL A 433 19.20 5.14 27.96
C VAL A 433 18.72 3.76 27.48
N LEU A 434 17.83 3.71 26.50
CA LEU A 434 17.28 2.46 25.97
C LEU A 434 17.35 2.47 24.44
N TYR A 435 17.94 1.44 23.84
CA TYR A 435 18.06 1.37 22.37
C TYR A 435 18.04 -0.06 21.82
N PHE A 436 17.70 -0.18 20.53
CA PHE A 436 17.72 -1.44 19.80
C PHE A 436 18.98 -1.56 18.94
N ARG A 437 19.53 -2.77 18.77
CA ARG A 437 20.59 -3.10 17.80
C ARG A 437 20.18 -4.27 16.90
N THR A 438 20.79 -4.41 15.72
CA THR A 438 20.44 -5.47 14.74
C THR A 438 21.69 -6.06 14.07
N GLY A 439 21.71 -7.39 13.89
CA GLY A 439 22.90 -8.11 13.43
C GLY A 439 23.71 -8.65 14.61
N ASP A 440 24.52 -7.79 15.25
CA ASP A 440 25.23 -8.09 16.49
C ASP A 440 24.82 -7.11 17.61
N CYS A 441 25.33 -7.33 18.82
CA CYS A 441 24.94 -6.66 20.07
C CYS A 441 25.95 -5.62 20.56
N TRP A 442 27.25 -5.91 20.45
CA TRP A 442 28.35 -5.11 21.02
C TRP A 442 29.22 -4.43 19.93
N ASP A 443 28.63 -4.13 18.77
CA ASP A 443 29.30 -3.48 17.65
C ASP A 443 28.59 -2.18 17.21
N GLY A 444 29.15 -1.53 16.19
CA GLY A 444 28.57 -0.36 15.54
C GLY A 444 27.38 -0.68 14.62
N SER A 445 26.57 -1.68 14.95
CA SER A 445 25.38 -2.11 14.21
C SER A 445 24.37 -0.98 13.96
N PRO A 446 23.48 -1.12 12.96
CA PRO A 446 22.31 -0.26 12.83
C PRO A 446 21.46 -0.25 14.10
N GLU A 447 21.06 0.95 14.50
CA GLU A 447 20.27 1.26 15.70
C GLU A 447 18.86 1.72 15.26
N PRO A 448 17.82 0.84 15.28
CA PRO A 448 16.51 1.19 14.72
C PRO A 448 15.72 2.23 15.53
N ALA A 449 16.00 2.35 16.83
CA ALA A 449 15.49 3.39 17.71
C ALA A 449 16.34 3.47 18.98
N CYS A 450 16.44 4.68 19.55
CA CYS A 450 16.96 4.96 20.88
C CYS A 450 16.06 6.01 21.57
N ASP A 451 16.14 6.07 22.90
CA ASP A 451 15.49 7.08 23.73
C ASP A 451 16.30 7.29 25.02
N ASP A 452 16.39 8.54 25.50
CA ASP A 452 17.14 8.93 26.70
C ASP A 452 16.33 9.69 27.77
N ASP A 453 15.08 10.11 27.51
CA ASP A 453 14.23 10.82 28.50
C ASP A 453 12.73 10.78 28.09
N SER A 454 11.97 9.76 28.51
CA SER A 454 10.56 9.58 28.07
C SER A 454 9.51 10.20 29.00
N THR A 455 8.34 10.55 28.48
CA THR A 455 7.22 11.08 29.30
C THR A 455 6.46 9.99 30.07
N CYS A 456 7.19 9.11 30.76
CA CYS A 456 6.65 8.05 31.58
C CYS A 456 6.22 8.54 32.98
N THR A 457 5.52 7.67 33.71
CA THR A 457 5.11 7.91 35.10
C THR A 457 5.21 6.60 35.90
N PRO A 458 5.85 6.59 37.09
CA PRO A 458 6.26 7.75 37.89
C PRO A 458 7.63 8.36 37.54
N ARG A 459 8.44 7.71 36.67
CA ARG A 459 9.73 8.25 36.21
C ARG A 459 9.59 8.94 34.86
N ALA A 460 10.14 10.15 34.76
CA ALA A 460 10.44 10.81 33.49
C ALA A 460 11.85 10.46 33.00
N ASP A 461 12.78 10.23 33.94
CA ASP A 461 14.15 9.73 33.74
C ASP A 461 14.17 8.20 33.48
N ALA A 462 13.26 7.74 32.61
CA ALA A 462 13.15 6.35 32.19
C ALA A 462 12.66 6.28 30.74
N SER A 463 13.32 5.46 29.93
CA SER A 463 13.21 5.49 28.48
C SER A 463 12.27 4.44 27.90
N ARG A 464 11.73 4.74 26.72
CA ARG A 464 10.77 3.93 25.97
C ARG A 464 10.97 4.07 24.45
N ILE A 465 11.35 2.97 23.83
CA ILE A 465 11.50 2.84 22.37
C ILE A 465 10.37 2.02 21.74
N THR A 466 10.12 2.24 20.45
CA THR A 466 9.23 1.42 19.63
C THR A 466 9.74 1.42 18.19
N ALA A 467 9.99 0.24 17.62
CA ALA A 467 10.51 0.10 16.26
C ALA A 467 10.00 -1.18 15.59
N THR A 468 9.98 -1.20 14.26
CA THR A 468 9.87 -2.45 13.49
C THR A 468 11.25 -3.07 13.36
N LEU A 469 11.49 -4.15 14.10
CA LEU A 469 12.72 -4.93 14.05
C LEU A 469 12.64 -5.99 12.93
N PRO A 470 13.76 -6.34 12.26
CA PRO A 470 13.80 -7.32 11.19
C PRO A 470 13.55 -8.75 11.69
N ARG A 471 13.41 -9.70 10.75
CA ARG A 471 13.50 -11.14 11.08
C ARG A 471 14.93 -11.49 11.50
N GLY A 472 15.09 -12.53 12.31
CA GLY A 472 16.38 -12.97 12.85
C GLY A 472 16.67 -12.41 14.24
N LEU A 473 17.94 -12.09 14.48
CA LEU A 473 18.46 -11.54 15.72
C LEU A 473 18.30 -10.01 15.76
N SER A 474 17.74 -9.52 16.86
CA SER A 474 17.74 -8.12 17.26
C SER A 474 17.98 -8.03 18.75
N PHE A 475 18.53 -6.92 19.23
CA PHE A 475 18.94 -6.76 20.63
C PHE A 475 18.28 -5.55 21.26
N VAL A 476 18.02 -5.63 22.57
CA VAL A 476 17.58 -4.52 23.41
C VAL A 476 18.69 -4.26 24.42
N ILE A 477 19.27 -3.06 24.39
CA ILE A 477 20.33 -2.67 25.32
C ILE A 477 19.78 -1.64 26.30
N VAL A 478 20.01 -1.87 27.59
CA VAL A 478 19.67 -0.99 28.70
C VAL A 478 20.97 -0.40 29.24
N ASP A 479 21.13 0.91 29.09
CA ASP A 479 22.31 1.70 29.43
C ASP A 479 21.90 2.80 30.45
N GLY A 480 22.86 3.45 31.11
CA GLY A 480 22.63 4.49 32.10
C GLY A 480 23.18 5.84 31.67
N PHE A 481 22.36 6.90 31.73
CA PHE A 481 22.76 8.21 31.23
C PHE A 481 24.03 8.72 31.94
N GLY A 482 25.01 9.17 31.14
CA GLY A 482 26.30 9.67 31.59
C GLY A 482 27.18 8.62 32.27
N SER A 483 27.01 8.45 33.58
CA SER A 483 27.73 7.46 34.40
C SER A 483 26.84 6.89 35.51
N THR A 484 25.54 6.78 35.26
CA THR A 484 24.58 6.18 36.19
C THR A 484 24.38 4.70 35.85
N GLY A 485 23.78 3.94 36.77
CA GLY A 485 23.62 2.50 36.60
C GLY A 485 23.00 1.86 37.84
N GLY A 486 22.52 0.62 37.72
CA GLY A 486 21.87 -0.07 38.81
C GLY A 486 20.79 -1.04 38.37
N ALA A 487 19.90 -1.40 39.30
CA ALA A 487 18.76 -2.25 39.02
C ALA A 487 17.71 -1.53 38.15
N TYR A 488 17.16 -2.24 37.18
CA TYR A 488 16.08 -1.79 36.32
C TYR A 488 15.03 -2.87 36.11
N ARG A 489 13.86 -2.47 35.61
CA ARG A 489 12.87 -3.39 35.06
C ARG A 489 12.56 -3.01 33.62
N LEU A 490 12.96 -3.87 32.70
CA LEU A 490 12.64 -3.77 31.28
C LEU A 490 11.31 -4.49 31.02
N ASN A 491 10.31 -3.77 30.51
CA ASN A 491 9.14 -4.40 29.89
C ASN A 491 9.38 -4.50 28.38
N VAL A 492 9.06 -5.65 27.78
CA VAL A 492 9.03 -5.84 26.33
C VAL A 492 7.63 -6.29 25.91
N SER A 493 7.09 -5.67 24.86
CA SER A 493 5.79 -5.98 24.29
C SER A 493 5.79 -5.90 22.76
N GLY A 494 4.89 -6.65 22.10
CA GLY A 494 4.81 -6.77 20.64
C GLY A 494 5.55 -7.97 20.05
N LEU A 495 6.13 -8.84 20.88
CA LEU A 495 6.64 -10.15 20.46
C LEU A 495 5.49 -11.08 20.03
N PRO A 496 5.72 -11.96 19.02
CA PRO A 496 4.68 -12.81 18.43
C PRO A 496 4.15 -13.90 19.37
#